data_AF-A0A845SFV6-F1
#
_entry.id   AF-A0A845SFV6-F1
#
_cell.length_a   1.000
_cell.length_b   1.000
_cell.length_c   1.000
_cell.angle_alpha   90.00
_cell.angle_beta   90.00
_cell.angle_gamma   90.00
#
_symmetry.space_group_name_H-M   'P 1'
#
loop_
_entity.id
_entity.type
_entity.pdbx_description
1 polymer ?
#
loop_
_entity_poly.entity_id
_entity_poly.type
_entity_poly.pdbx_seq_one_letter_code
_entity_poly.pdbx_strand_id
1 'polypeptide(L)'
;MATKTQIDAAVQRGQETMNSPLRAIAARYDAKSQRVIVTLVSGIELAIPPAIVQGLSTASAAELTDIEITPLGNGLYFPAIDADVFIPAIMDGYAGTSKWMARELGRKGGSATSEKKSAASKANGKLGGRPKKAKVA
;
A
#
# COMPACT_ATOMS: atom_id res chain seq x y z
N MET A 1 -7.37 8.46 30.59
CA MET A 1 -7.44 7.04 30.99
C MET A 1 -8.57 6.41 30.19
N ALA A 2 -8.35 5.25 29.56
CA ALA A 2 -9.38 4.59 28.74
C ALA A 2 -10.55 4.11 29.62
N THR A 3 -11.79 4.21 29.11
CA THR A 3 -12.97 3.72 29.84
C THR A 3 -13.08 2.21 29.77
N LYS A 4 -13.76 1.58 30.73
CA LYS A 4 -13.99 0.12 30.73
C LYS A 4 -14.61 -0.36 29.41
N THR A 5 -15.58 0.39 28.89
CA THR A 5 -16.19 0.12 27.58
C THR A 5 -15.19 0.17 26.42
N GLN A 6 -14.23 1.10 26.43
CA GLN A 6 -13.19 1.17 25.41
C GLN A 6 -12.23 -0.03 25.47
N ILE A 7 -11.91 -0.49 26.68
CA ILE A 7 -11.07 -1.68 26.91
C ILE A 7 -11.80 -2.92 26.41
N ASP A 8 -13.06 -3.11 26.81
CA ASP A 8 -13.87 -4.27 26.42
C ASP A 8 -14.04 -4.35 24.89
N ALA A 9 -14.32 -3.21 24.23
CA ALA A 9 -14.42 -3.16 22.77
C ALA A 9 -13.10 -3.46 22.05
N ALA A 10 -11.96 -3.05 22.62
CA ALA A 10 -10.65 -3.40 22.08
C ALA A 10 -10.35 -4.90 22.21
N VAL A 11 -10.72 -5.51 23.33
CA VAL A 11 -10.60 -6.96 23.56
C VAL A 11 -11.45 -7.74 22.56
N GLN A 12 -12.71 -7.35 22.35
CA GLN A 12 -13.59 -8.01 21.38
C GLN A 12 -13.01 -7.96 19.96
N ARG A 13 -12.57 -6.79 19.49
CA ARG A 13 -11.92 -6.67 18.17
C ARG A 13 -10.67 -7.56 18.04
N GLY A 14 -9.89 -7.67 19.11
CA GLY A 14 -8.75 -8.58 19.16
C GLY A 14 -9.18 -10.04 18.95
N GLN A 15 -10.20 -10.49 19.67
CA GLN A 15 -10.74 -11.84 19.55
C GLN A 15 -11.32 -12.12 18.16
N GLU A 16 -12.08 -11.18 17.59
CA GLU A 16 -12.61 -11.29 16.22
C GLU A 16 -11.48 -11.43 15.19
N THR A 17 -10.41 -10.66 15.36
CA THR A 17 -9.23 -10.76 14.49
C THR A 17 -8.56 -12.13 14.63
N MET A 18 -8.42 -12.65 15.84
CA MET A 18 -7.85 -13.97 16.07
C MET A 18 -8.72 -15.10 15.48
N ASN A 19 -10.03 -14.94 15.43
CA ASN A 19 -10.93 -15.95 14.85
C ASN A 19 -11.15 -15.77 13.34
N SER A 20 -10.52 -14.77 12.73
CA SER A 20 -10.71 -14.46 11.32
C SER A 20 -10.08 -15.53 10.41
N PRO A 21 -10.80 -16.00 9.37
CA PRO A 21 -10.23 -16.87 8.34
C PRO A 21 -9.22 -16.14 7.44
N LEU A 22 -9.10 -14.82 7.58
CA LEU A 22 -8.21 -13.96 6.79
C LEU A 22 -6.84 -13.73 7.45
N ARG A 23 -6.50 -14.56 8.44
CA ARG A 23 -5.21 -14.48 9.14
C ARG A 23 -4.10 -15.13 8.32
N ALA A 24 -3.00 -14.41 8.10
CA ALA A 24 -1.77 -14.95 7.55
C ALA A 24 -1.11 -15.94 8.50
N ILE A 25 -0.66 -17.06 7.93
CA ILE A 25 0.12 -18.10 8.61
C ILE A 25 1.49 -18.30 7.99
N ALA A 26 1.67 -17.85 6.74
CA ALA A 26 2.96 -17.81 6.07
C ALA A 26 3.01 -16.61 5.11
N ALA A 27 4.19 -16.04 4.94
CA ALA A 27 4.46 -15.03 3.94
C ALA A 27 5.85 -15.28 3.35
N ARG A 28 5.98 -15.06 2.04
CA ARG A 28 7.27 -15.17 1.34
C ARG A 28 7.29 -14.23 0.14
N TYR A 29 8.47 -13.74 -0.21
CA TYR A 29 8.67 -13.09 -1.49
C TYR A 29 9.07 -14.10 -2.56
N ASP A 30 8.32 -14.16 -3.64
CA ASP A 30 8.69 -14.90 -4.85
C ASP A 30 9.36 -13.95 -5.85
N ALA A 31 10.68 -14.08 -5.99
CA ALA A 31 11.47 -13.28 -6.91
C ALA A 31 11.13 -13.56 -8.39
N LYS A 32 10.63 -14.75 -8.73
CA LYS A 32 10.31 -15.11 -10.12
C LYS A 32 9.08 -14.34 -10.61
N SER A 33 8.03 -14.30 -9.81
CA SER A 33 6.81 -13.54 -10.13
C SER A 33 6.83 -12.10 -9.64
N GLN A 34 7.85 -11.71 -8.86
CA GLN A 34 7.99 -10.41 -8.18
C GLN A 34 6.78 -10.10 -7.28
N ARG A 35 6.38 -11.06 -6.45
CA ARG A 35 5.19 -10.96 -5.59
C ARG A 35 5.48 -11.36 -4.16
N VAL A 36 4.80 -10.71 -3.23
CA VAL A 36 4.65 -11.19 -1.86
C VAL A 36 3.49 -12.19 -1.86
N ILE A 37 3.80 -13.44 -1.59
CA ILE A 37 2.82 -14.52 -1.45
C ILE A 37 2.48 -14.66 0.02
N VAL A 38 1.19 -14.59 0.34
CA VAL A 38 0.66 -14.71 1.71
C VAL A 38 -0.29 -15.89 1.74
N THR A 39 0.00 -16.87 2.60
CA THR A 39 -0.88 -18.01 2.83
C THR A 39 -1.74 -17.73 4.06
N LEU A 40 -3.05 -17.82 3.89
CA LEU A 40 -4.02 -17.59 4.96
C LEU A 40 -4.43 -18.90 5.65
N VAL A 41 -4.95 -18.80 6.87
CA VAL A 41 -5.49 -19.95 7.63
C VAL A 41 -6.64 -20.65 6.89
N SER A 42 -7.38 -19.94 6.05
CA SER A 42 -8.41 -20.51 5.17
C SER A 42 -7.85 -21.42 4.06
N GLY A 43 -6.53 -21.43 3.84
CA GLY A 43 -5.86 -22.11 2.72
C GLY A 43 -5.78 -21.28 1.45
N ILE A 44 -6.37 -20.08 1.42
CA ILE A 44 -6.26 -19.14 0.30
C ILE A 44 -4.84 -18.54 0.28
N GLU A 45 -4.25 -18.44 -0.92
CA GLU A 45 -3.02 -17.68 -1.14
C GLU A 45 -3.31 -16.35 -1.84
N LEU A 46 -2.74 -15.26 -1.31
CA LEU A 46 -2.75 -13.94 -1.92
C LEU A 46 -1.40 -13.67 -2.58
N ALA A 47 -1.40 -13.17 -3.81
CA ALA A 47 -0.19 -12.85 -4.56
C ALA A 47 -0.10 -11.35 -4.86
N ILE A 48 0.54 -10.61 -3.96
CA ILE A 48 0.50 -9.14 -3.91
C ILE A 48 1.74 -8.57 -4.63
N PRO A 49 1.56 -7.75 -5.70
CA PRO A 49 2.68 -7.02 -6.30
C PRO A 49 3.16 -5.89 -5.36
N PRO A 50 4.44 -5.85 -4.95
CA PRO A 50 4.97 -4.77 -4.11
C PRO A 50 4.79 -3.38 -4.73
N ALA A 51 4.88 -3.29 -6.07
CA ALA A 51 4.79 -2.05 -6.83
C ALA A 51 3.51 -1.24 -6.61
N ILE A 52 2.40 -1.91 -6.23
CA ILE A 52 1.11 -1.24 -6.01
C ILE A 52 0.85 -0.93 -4.54
N VAL A 53 1.71 -1.40 -3.62
CA VAL A 53 1.52 -1.25 -2.18
C VAL A 53 2.36 -0.09 -1.66
N GLN A 54 1.72 0.81 -0.93
CA GLN A 54 2.42 1.89 -0.24
C GLN A 54 3.43 1.31 0.74
N GLY A 55 4.65 1.82 0.74
CA GLY A 55 5.76 1.32 1.57
C GLY A 55 6.61 0.28 0.85
N LEU A 56 6.01 -0.56 0.00
CA LEU A 56 6.75 -1.59 -0.75
C LEU A 56 7.12 -1.18 -2.18
N SER A 57 6.51 -0.13 -2.72
CA SER A 57 6.59 0.19 -4.15
C SER A 57 7.98 0.55 -4.67
N THR A 58 8.89 0.96 -3.80
CA THR A 58 10.29 1.29 -4.13
C THR A 58 11.30 0.30 -3.54
N ALA A 59 10.84 -0.75 -2.88
CA ALA A 59 11.69 -1.73 -2.23
C ALA A 59 12.34 -2.68 -3.24
N SER A 60 13.59 -3.05 -2.98
CA SER A 60 14.33 -4.07 -3.72
C SER A 60 13.87 -5.48 -3.32
N ALA A 61 14.21 -6.47 -4.14
CA ALA A 61 13.91 -7.87 -3.85
C ALA A 61 14.54 -8.35 -2.52
N ALA A 62 15.75 -7.88 -2.21
CA ALA A 62 16.45 -8.24 -0.97
C ALA A 62 15.71 -7.70 0.27
N GLU A 63 15.22 -6.46 0.20
CA GLU A 63 14.46 -5.81 1.27
C GLU A 63 13.08 -6.44 1.49
N LEU A 64 12.54 -7.13 0.48
CA LEU A 64 11.24 -7.82 0.56
C LEU A 64 11.35 -9.28 0.97
N THR A 65 12.57 -9.83 1.09
CA THR A 65 12.78 -11.25 1.41
C THR A 65 12.50 -11.55 2.88
N ASP A 66 12.85 -10.61 3.76
CA ASP A 66 12.57 -10.72 5.19
C ASP A 66 11.18 -10.18 5.51
N ILE A 67 10.29 -11.06 5.98
CA ILE A 67 8.89 -10.76 6.23
C ILE A 67 8.49 -11.37 7.57
N GLU A 68 8.00 -10.52 8.47
CA GLU A 68 7.42 -10.92 9.74
C GLU A 68 5.90 -10.83 9.67
N ILE A 69 5.21 -11.81 10.24
CA ILE A 69 3.75 -11.80 10.36
C ILE A 69 3.41 -11.23 11.74
N THR A 70 2.50 -10.26 11.79
CA THR A 70 2.09 -9.66 13.06
C THR A 70 1.48 -10.72 13.99
N PRO A 71 1.48 -10.55 15.33
CA PRO A 71 0.96 -11.56 16.26
C PRO A 71 -0.50 -11.97 16.02
N LEU A 72 -1.32 -11.05 15.51
CA LEU A 72 -2.72 -11.32 15.15
C LEU A 72 -2.87 -11.87 13.73
N GLY A 73 -1.79 -11.94 12.95
CA GLY A 73 -1.70 -12.39 11.57
C GLY A 73 -2.54 -11.58 10.59
N ASN A 74 -2.93 -10.36 10.95
CA ASN A 74 -3.66 -9.43 10.08
C ASN A 74 -2.73 -8.47 9.33
N GLY A 75 -1.43 -8.55 9.56
CA GLY A 75 -0.45 -7.69 8.91
C GLY A 75 0.88 -8.40 8.65
N LEU A 76 1.64 -7.79 7.76
CA LEU A 76 3.02 -8.15 7.46
C LEU A 76 3.91 -6.95 7.79
N TYR A 77 5.03 -7.23 8.43
CA TYR A 77 6.08 -6.25 8.71
C TYR A 77 7.31 -6.61 7.89
N PHE A 78 7.93 -5.59 7.28
CA PHE A 78 9.14 -5.71 6.48
C PHE A 78 10.27 -4.94 7.18
N PRO A 79 11.11 -5.61 7.99
CA PRO A 79 12.10 -4.94 8.83
C PRO A 79 13.08 -4.05 8.07
N ALA A 80 13.51 -4.48 6.87
CA ALA A 80 14.52 -3.78 6.08
C ALA A 80 14.10 -2.37 5.64
N ILE A 81 12.80 -2.12 5.51
CA ILE A 81 12.23 -0.86 5.00
C ILE A 81 11.26 -0.21 6.00
N ASP A 82 11.15 -0.79 7.20
CA ASP A 82 10.25 -0.36 8.26
C ASP A 82 8.82 -0.11 7.75
N ALA A 83 8.27 -1.11 7.06
CA ALA A 83 6.96 -1.01 6.42
C ALA A 83 5.99 -2.06 6.94
N ASP A 84 4.78 -1.62 7.24
CA ASP A 84 3.65 -2.47 7.60
C ASP A 84 2.63 -2.55 6.47
N VAL A 85 2.13 -3.75 6.21
CA VAL A 85 1.03 -4.02 5.28
C VAL A 85 -0.12 -4.66 6.02
N PHE A 86 -1.27 -4.01 6.02
CA PHE A 86 -2.49 -4.53 6.62
C PHE A 86 -3.26 -5.37 5.59
N ILE A 87 -3.30 -6.70 5.80
CA ILE A 87 -3.84 -7.66 4.84
C ILE A 87 -5.33 -7.41 4.53
N PRO A 88 -6.22 -7.16 5.52
CA PRO A 88 -7.63 -6.90 5.23
C PRO A 88 -7.84 -5.71 4.29
N ALA A 89 -7.04 -4.65 4.42
CA ALA A 89 -7.13 -3.50 3.51
C ALA A 89 -6.75 -3.87 2.06
N ILE A 90 -5.73 -4.70 1.86
CA ILE A 90 -5.36 -5.18 0.53
C ILE A 90 -6.53 -5.98 -0.09
N MET A 91 -7.21 -6.81 0.70
CA MET A 91 -8.36 -7.59 0.25
C MET A 91 -9.56 -6.72 -0.12
N ASP A 92 -9.77 -5.61 0.59
CA ASP A 92 -10.78 -4.59 0.27
C ASP A 92 -10.38 -3.71 -0.93
N GLY A 93 -9.19 -3.92 -1.51
CA GLY A 93 -8.68 -3.18 -2.66
C GLY A 93 -7.88 -1.91 -2.32
N TYR A 94 -7.61 -1.68 -1.03
CA TYR A 94 -6.82 -0.54 -0.56
C TYR A 94 -5.35 -0.92 -0.38
N ALA A 95 -4.51 -0.48 -1.32
CA ALA A 95 -3.08 -0.76 -1.28
C ALA A 95 -2.23 0.28 -0.53
N GLY A 96 -2.87 1.28 0.08
CA GLY A 96 -2.21 2.33 0.85
C GLY A 96 -3.20 3.34 1.40
N THR A 97 -2.68 4.42 1.96
CA THR A 97 -3.48 5.57 2.42
C THR A 97 -4.23 6.21 1.25
N SER A 98 -5.43 6.76 1.52
CA SER A 98 -6.25 7.42 0.51
C SER A 98 -5.48 8.54 -0.21
N LYS A 99 -4.66 9.30 0.52
CA LYS A 99 -3.81 10.36 -0.05
C LYS A 99 -2.77 9.80 -1.02
N TRP A 100 -2.13 8.68 -0.67
CA TRP A 100 -1.14 8.04 -1.53
C TRP A 100 -1.79 7.47 -2.80
N MET A 101 -2.90 6.75 -2.66
CA MET A 101 -3.63 6.20 -3.81
C MET A 101 -4.16 7.29 -4.74
N ALA A 102 -4.69 8.40 -4.19
CA ALA A 102 -5.13 9.54 -4.97
C ALA A 102 -3.96 10.20 -5.73
N ARG A 103 -2.80 10.33 -5.09
CA ARG A 103 -1.57 10.82 -5.74
C ARG A 103 -1.14 9.90 -6.87
N GLU A 104 -1.18 8.59 -6.67
CA GLU A 104 -0.76 7.61 -7.68
C GLU A 104 -1.71 7.58 -8.88
N LEU A 105 -3.02 7.63 -8.64
CA LEU A 105 -4.03 7.78 -9.68
C LEU A 105 -3.84 9.09 -10.47
N GLY A 106 -3.61 10.20 -9.75
CA GLY A 106 -3.33 11.51 -10.34
C GLY A 106 -2.04 11.52 -11.16
N ARG A 107 -0.99 10.81 -10.71
CA ARG A 107 0.28 10.64 -11.44
C ARG A 107 0.03 9.88 -12.75
N LYS A 108 -0.68 8.75 -12.69
CA LYS A 108 -1.00 7.92 -13.86
C LYS A 108 -1.86 8.67 -14.88
N GLY A 109 -2.90 9.36 -14.44
CA GLY A 109 -3.74 10.23 -15.30
C GLY A 109 -2.98 11.45 -15.84
N GLY A 110 -2.07 12.00 -15.04
CA GLY A 110 -1.17 13.08 -15.41
C GLY A 110 -0.18 12.69 -16.51
N SER A 111 0.36 11.47 -16.47
CA SER A 111 1.32 10.95 -17.46
C SER A 111 0.69 10.56 -18.81
N ALA A 112 -0.63 10.37 -18.88
CA ALA A 112 -1.29 10.06 -20.14
C ALA A 112 -1.12 11.23 -21.13
N THR A 113 -0.54 10.97 -22.30
CA THR A 113 -0.39 11.93 -23.38
C THR A 113 -1.46 11.67 -24.43
N SER A 114 -2.20 12.71 -24.84
CA SER A 114 -3.15 12.62 -25.95
C SER A 114 -3.06 13.90 -26.77
N GLU A 115 -3.44 13.85 -28.04
CA GLU A 115 -3.45 15.03 -28.92
C GLU A 115 -4.30 16.15 -28.32
N LYS A 116 -5.50 15.81 -27.82
CA LYS A 116 -6.40 16.76 -27.13
C LYS A 116 -5.74 17.38 -25.90
N LYS A 117 -5.05 16.58 -25.07
CA LYS A 117 -4.37 17.06 -23.87
C LYS A 117 -3.15 17.93 -24.20
N SER A 118 -2.41 17.57 -25.26
CA SER A 118 -1.29 18.37 -25.76
C SER A 118 -1.77 19.72 -26.32
N ALA A 119 -2.85 19.72 -27.12
CA ALA A 119 -3.45 20.95 -27.64
C ALA A 119 -3.95 21.85 -26.50
N ALA A 120 -4.67 21.30 -25.53
CA ALA A 120 -5.13 22.02 -24.34
C ALA A 120 -3.96 22.56 -23.50
N SER A 121 -2.89 21.77 -23.30
CA SER A 121 -1.70 22.22 -22.56
C SER A 121 -0.99 23.38 -23.26
N LYS A 122 -0.86 23.35 -24.60
CA LYS A 122 -0.33 24.46 -25.39
C LYS A 122 -1.18 25.71 -25.28
N ALA A 123 -2.51 25.58 -25.35
CA ALA A 123 -3.44 26.70 -25.16
C ALA A 123 -3.31 27.31 -23.76
N ASN A 124 -3.28 26.47 -22.71
CA ASN A 124 -3.10 26.91 -21.33
C ASN A 124 -1.73 27.55 -21.08
N GLY A 125 -0.68 27.07 -21.76
CA GLY A 125 0.66 27.68 -21.68
C GLY A 125 0.71 29.13 -22.16
N LYS A 126 -0.14 29.51 -23.12
CA LYS A 126 -0.26 30.90 -23.61
C LYS A 126 -0.85 31.85 -22.57
N LEU A 127 -1.60 31.34 -21.60
CA LEU A 127 -2.22 32.12 -20.52
C LEU A 127 -1.29 32.34 -19.31
N GLY A 128 0.01 32.11 -19.47
CA GLY A 128 1.01 32.33 -18.42
C GLY A 128 1.22 31.09 -17.54
N GLY A 129 1.67 30.00 -18.15
CA GLY A 129 1.94 28.73 -17.47
C GLY A 129 2.83 28.84 -16.22
N ARG A 130 3.10 27.70 -15.55
CA ARG A 130 3.78 27.68 -14.24
C ARG A 130 5.08 28.51 -14.24
N PRO A 131 5.16 29.61 -13.46
CA PRO A 131 6.34 30.47 -13.44
C PRO A 131 7.59 29.70 -12.99
N LYS A 132 8.75 30.03 -13.57
CA LYS A 132 10.02 29.39 -13.21
C LYS A 132 10.36 29.70 -11.76
N LYS A 133 10.77 28.69 -10.97
CA LYS A 133 11.32 28.91 -9.62
C LYS A 133 12.56 29.82 -9.75
N ALA A 134 12.55 30.96 -9.06
CA ALA A 134 13.70 31.84 -8.98
C ALA A 134 14.87 31.10 -8.30
N LYS A 135 16.08 31.22 -8.87
CA LYS A 135 17.30 30.82 -8.17
C LYS A 135 17.51 31.81 -7.03
N VAL A 136 17.54 31.33 -5.79
CA VAL A 136 18.05 32.10 -4.66
C VAL A 136 19.57 32.09 -4.78
N ALA A 137 20.17 33.27 -4.79
CA ALA A 137 21.62 33.47 -4.88
C ALA A 137 22.30 33.18 -3.53
#